data_AF-A0A5S9MHF2-F1
#
_entry.id   AF-A0A5S9MHF2-F1
#
_cell.length_a   1.000
_cell.length_b   1.000
_cell.length_c   1.000
_cell.angle_alpha   90.00
_cell.angle_beta   90.00
_cell.angle_gamma   90.00
#
_symmetry.space_group_name_H-M   'P 1'
#
loop_
_entity.id
_entity.type
_entity.pdbx_description
1 polymer ?
#
loop_
_entity_poly.entity_id
_entity_poly.type
_entity_poly.pdbx_seq_one_letter_code
_entity_poly.pdbx_strand_id
1 'polypeptide(L)'
;MMVYMGWGIKQDEIDWLNRVISEHPDRIVILNFHEYLLVSGNRSPIGDLIFHQVVKRHPNIVAVFSGHYHGASRKVDELDDDHDGKVDRKVYQILADYQSGPEGGQGFMRVITADQEKKSASFYDILTLLESRAFL
;
A
#
# COMPACT_ATOMS: atom_id res chain seq x y z
N MET A 1 3.01 4.52 11.75
CA MET A 1 1.98 5.51 11.40
C MET A 1 1.35 5.07 10.08
N MET A 2 0.02 5.12 9.98
CA MET A 2 -0.69 4.90 8.73
C MET A 2 -1.35 6.21 8.32
N VAL A 3 -1.16 6.61 7.06
CA VAL A 3 -1.74 7.84 6.51
C VAL A 3 -2.65 7.45 5.35
N TYR A 4 -3.83 8.07 5.30
CA TYR A 4 -4.89 7.74 4.34
C TYR A 4 -5.26 8.99 3.58
N MET A 5 -5.42 8.88 2.26
CA MET A 5 -5.97 9.95 1.42
C MET A 5 -7.19 9.48 0.64
N GLY A 6 -8.09 10.43 0.39
CA GLY A 6 -9.33 10.21 -0.35
C GLY A 6 -9.12 10.07 -1.86
N TRP A 7 -10.22 10.11 -2.60
CA TRP A 7 -10.23 10.11 -4.07
C TRP A 7 -9.83 11.47 -4.63
N GLY A 8 -9.21 11.46 -5.82
CA GLY A 8 -8.96 12.68 -6.59
C GLY A 8 -7.87 13.56 -6.00
N ILE A 9 -6.78 12.95 -5.57
CA ILE A 9 -5.60 13.60 -4.97
C ILE A 9 -5.02 14.64 -5.94
N LYS A 10 -4.84 15.86 -5.44
CA LYS A 10 -4.21 16.98 -6.14
C LYS A 10 -2.97 17.44 -5.35
N GLN A 11 -2.39 18.56 -5.78
CA GLN A 11 -1.16 19.06 -5.19
C GLN A 11 -1.32 19.40 -3.70
N ASP A 12 -2.44 19.98 -3.28
CA ASP A 12 -2.67 20.35 -1.88
C ASP A 12 -2.63 19.12 -0.96
N GLU A 13 -3.19 17.98 -1.38
CA GLU A 13 -3.11 16.73 -0.63
C GLU A 13 -1.68 16.15 -0.62
N ILE A 14 -0.94 16.27 -1.72
CA ILE A 14 0.48 15.86 -1.80
C ILE A 14 1.34 16.70 -0.87
N ASP A 15 1.12 18.01 -0.83
CA ASP A 15 1.84 18.94 0.04
C ASP A 15 1.51 18.68 1.51
N TRP A 16 0.24 18.39 1.80
CA TRP A 16 -0.19 17.96 3.13
C TRP A 16 0.48 16.64 3.56
N LEU A 17 0.54 15.64 2.68
CA LEU A 17 1.23 14.37 2.94
C LEU A 17 2.70 14.62 3.29
N ASN A 18 3.39 15.42 2.46
CA ASN A 18 4.78 15.75 2.67
C ASN A 18 5.02 16.40 4.04
N ARG A 19 4.17 17.38 4.41
CA ARG A 19 4.27 18.06 5.69
C ARG A 19 4.06 17.11 6.87
N VAL A 20 2.97 16.33 6.87
CA VAL A 20 2.66 15.39 7.97
C VAL A 20 3.76 14.35 8.14
N ILE A 21 4.33 13.83 7.05
CA ILE A 21 5.38 12.82 7.12
C ILE A 21 6.69 13.43 7.64
N SER A 22 7.04 14.65 7.21
CA SER A 22 8.20 15.39 7.72
C SER A 22 8.10 15.76 9.20
N GLU A 23 6.90 15.93 9.74
CA GLU A 23 6.68 16.16 11.18
C GLU A 23 6.94 14.89 12.03
N HIS A 24 7.09 13.72 11.40
CA HIS A 24 7.26 12.41 12.06
C HIS A 24 8.40 11.56 11.47
N PRO A 25 9.64 12.07 11.42
CA PRO A 25 10.77 11.34 10.81
C PRO A 25 11.15 10.08 11.59
N ASP A 26 10.78 9.99 12.87
CA ASP A 26 11.06 8.87 13.79
C ASP A 26 10.03 7.74 13.72
N ARG A 27 9.07 7.81 12.79
CA ARG A 27 8.00 6.83 12.63
C ARG A 27 8.10 6.13 11.28
N ILE A 28 7.94 4.80 11.29
CA ILE A 28 7.66 4.04 10.07
C ILE A 28 6.30 4.47 9.52
N VAL A 29 6.23 4.73 8.21
CA VAL A 29 5.04 5.20 7.51
C VAL A 29 4.54 4.18 6.49
N ILE A 30 3.23 3.96 6.52
CA ILE A 30 2.49 3.21 5.51
C ILE A 30 1.42 4.13 4.93
N LEU A 31 1.39 4.25 3.60
CA LEU A 31 0.42 5.08 2.89
C LEU A 31 -0.73 4.21 2.37
N ASN A 32 -1.95 4.76 2.36
CA ASN A 32 -3.15 4.07 1.91
C ASN A 32 -3.90 4.98 0.94
N PHE A 33 -4.12 4.49 -0.27
CA PHE A 33 -4.77 5.24 -1.34
C PHE A 33 -5.91 4.44 -1.93
N HIS A 34 -6.93 5.15 -2.42
CA HIS A 34 -7.95 4.47 -3.20
C HIS A 34 -7.35 3.95 -4.53
N GLU A 35 -6.64 4.80 -5.27
CA GLU A 35 -5.99 4.48 -6.55
C GLU A 35 -4.46 4.62 -6.44
N TYR A 36 -3.70 3.59 -6.82
CA TYR A 36 -2.23 3.70 -6.88
C TYR A 36 -1.57 2.64 -7.78
N LEU A 37 -1.72 1.35 -7.48
CA LEU A 37 -1.08 0.25 -8.21
C LEU A 37 -2.09 -0.44 -9.12
N LEU A 38 -1.75 -0.63 -10.39
CA LEU A 38 -2.54 -1.39 -11.36
C LEU A 38 -2.34 -2.89 -11.16
N VAL A 39 -3.29 -3.70 -11.61
CA VAL A 39 -3.19 -5.16 -11.59
C VAL A 39 -1.97 -5.66 -12.37
N SER A 40 -1.57 -4.93 -13.42
CA SER A 40 -0.35 -5.20 -14.21
C SER A 40 0.96 -5.06 -13.42
N GLY A 41 0.92 -4.50 -12.21
CA GLY A 41 2.11 -4.20 -11.41
C GLY A 41 2.74 -2.84 -11.69
N ASN A 42 2.24 -2.11 -12.69
CA ASN A 42 2.61 -0.70 -12.92
C ASN A 42 1.82 0.22 -11.98
N ARG A 43 2.35 1.40 -11.68
CA ARG A 43 1.58 2.44 -11.00
C ARG A 43 0.63 3.12 -11.98
N SER A 44 -0.51 3.61 -11.49
CA SER A 44 -1.35 4.53 -12.24
C SER A 44 -0.65 5.90 -12.36
N PRO A 45 -1.14 6.83 -13.21
CA PRO A 45 -0.54 8.15 -13.35
C PRO A 45 -0.41 8.91 -12.02
N ILE A 46 -1.46 8.87 -11.17
CA ILE A 46 -1.41 9.49 -9.85
C ILE A 46 -0.53 8.71 -8.88
N GLY A 47 -0.52 7.37 -8.96
CA GLY A 47 0.37 6.54 -8.16
C GLY A 47 1.85 6.82 -8.44
N ASP A 48 2.21 7.04 -9.70
CA ASP A 48 3.57 7.41 -10.09
C ASP A 48 3.95 8.82 -9.62
N LEU A 49 3.02 9.78 -9.75
CA LEU A 49 3.20 11.12 -9.21
C LEU A 49 3.47 11.10 -7.70
N ILE A 50 2.67 10.36 -6.93
CA ILE A 50 2.83 10.20 -5.47
C ILE A 50 4.14 9.49 -5.15
N PHE A 51 4.52 8.47 -5.92
CA PHE A 51 5.78 7.77 -5.71
C PHE A 51 6.97 8.74 -5.80
N HIS A 52 7.00 9.56 -6.85
CA HIS A 52 8.07 10.53 -7.07
C HIS A 52 8.03 11.70 -6.09
N GLN A 53 6.86 12.27 -5.83
CA GLN A 53 6.72 13.48 -5.01
C GLN A 53 6.63 13.23 -3.51
N VAL A 54 6.39 11.99 -3.07
CA VAL A 54 6.23 11.64 -1.65
C VAL A 54 7.11 10.46 -1.29
N VAL A 55 6.91 9.29 -1.91
CA VAL A 55 7.58 8.04 -1.47
C VAL A 55 9.10 8.13 -1.54
N LYS A 56 9.64 8.66 -2.64
CA LYS A 56 11.08 8.86 -2.81
C LYS A 56 11.67 9.96 -1.92
N ARG A 57 10.85 10.85 -1.38
CA ARG A 57 11.32 11.98 -0.55
C ARG A 57 11.45 11.64 0.93
N HIS A 58 10.75 10.60 1.40
CA HIS A 58 10.68 10.25 2.81
C HIS A 58 11.18 8.81 3.05
N PRO A 59 12.42 8.64 3.55
CA PRO A 59 13.03 7.33 3.79
C PRO A 59 12.26 6.43 4.77
N ASN A 60 11.46 7.03 5.65
CA ASN A 60 10.65 6.32 6.64
C ASN A 60 9.37 5.70 6.07
N ILE A 61 9.06 5.87 4.78
CA ILE A 61 7.97 5.17 4.10
C ILE A 61 8.43 3.77 3.68
N VAL A 62 7.71 2.75 4.13
CA VAL A 62 8.05 1.34 3.86
C VAL A 62 7.02 0.61 3.01
N ALA A 63 5.78 1.10 2.96
CA ALA A 63 4.72 0.47 2.17
C ALA A 63 3.64 1.45 1.70
N VAL A 64 2.99 1.08 0.59
CA VAL A 64 1.82 1.75 0.03
C VAL A 64 0.75 0.71 -0.29
N PHE A 65 -0.47 0.89 0.21
CA PHE A 65 -1.61 0.03 -0.06
C PHE A 65 -2.62 0.73 -0.96
N SER A 66 -3.26 -0.03 -1.85
CA SER A 66 -4.33 0.49 -2.70
C SER A 66 -5.40 -0.51 -3.08
N GLY A 67 -6.52 0.04 -3.58
CA GLY A 67 -7.59 -0.69 -4.24
C GLY A 67 -7.87 -0.12 -5.63
N HIS A 68 -9.16 0.08 -5.93
CA HIS A 68 -9.72 0.65 -7.16
C HIS A 68 -9.59 -0.24 -8.41
N TYR A 69 -8.40 -0.80 -8.61
CA TYR A 69 -8.11 -1.69 -9.72
C TYR A 69 -8.35 -3.13 -9.31
N HIS A 70 -9.44 -3.71 -9.82
CA HIS A 70 -9.90 -5.00 -9.33
C HIS A 70 -8.91 -6.13 -9.62
N GLY A 71 -8.32 -6.67 -8.56
CA GLY A 71 -7.35 -7.75 -8.55
C GLY A 71 -6.44 -7.68 -7.33
N ALA A 72 -5.38 -8.47 -7.36
CA ALA A 72 -4.30 -8.38 -6.38
C ALA A 72 -2.96 -8.30 -7.12
N SER A 73 -2.10 -7.40 -6.69
CA SER A 73 -0.78 -7.23 -7.28
C SER A 73 0.21 -6.72 -6.23
N ARG A 74 1.49 -6.94 -6.49
CA ARG A 74 2.58 -6.48 -5.62
C ARG A 74 3.73 -5.99 -6.46
N LYS A 75 4.22 -4.81 -6.12
CA LYS A 75 5.47 -4.24 -6.62
C LYS A 75 6.41 -3.95 -5.46
N VAL A 76 7.70 -4.19 -5.67
CA VAL A 76 8.76 -3.80 -4.74
C VAL A 76 9.72 -2.90 -5.50
N ASP A 77 9.99 -1.73 -4.96
CA ASP A 77 11.09 -0.87 -5.44
C ASP A 77 12.21 -0.89 -4.42
N GLU A 78 13.43 -1.10 -4.90
CA GLU A 78 14.67 -0.90 -4.17
C GLU A 78 15.13 0.53 -4.42
N LEU A 79 15.32 1.30 -3.34
CA LEU A 79 15.66 2.71 -3.41
C LEU A 79 17.04 2.95 -2.83
N ASP A 80 17.82 3.69 -3.62
CA ASP A 80 19.09 4.31 -3.29
C ASP A 80 18.78 5.79 -3.02
N ASP A 81 18.49 6.10 -1.75
CA ASP A 81 18.04 7.42 -1.30
C ASP A 81 19.24 8.39 -1.19
N ASP A 82 20.46 7.90 -0.96
CA ASP A 82 21.68 8.72 -0.85
C ASP A 82 22.53 8.81 -2.13
N HIS A 83 22.15 8.04 -3.16
CA HIS A 83 22.77 7.98 -4.49
C HIS A 83 24.21 7.45 -4.47
N ASP A 84 24.56 6.58 -3.51
CA ASP A 84 25.86 5.92 -3.42
C ASP A 84 26.00 4.66 -4.30
N GLY A 85 24.92 4.27 -4.99
CA GLY A 85 24.85 3.08 -5.83
C GLY A 85 24.46 1.80 -5.09
N LYS A 86 24.13 1.87 -3.80
CA LYS A 86 23.62 0.75 -3.00
C LYS A 86 22.14 0.95 -2.66
N VAL A 87 21.47 -0.16 -2.38
CA VAL A 87 20.07 -0.14 -1.96
C VAL A 87 20.01 0.17 -0.47
N ASP A 88 19.37 1.27 -0.11
CA ASP A 88 19.11 1.67 1.29
C ASP A 88 17.87 0.99 1.86
N ARG A 89 16.80 0.94 1.07
CA ARG A 89 15.51 0.39 1.51
C ARG A 89 14.68 -0.21 0.39
N LYS A 90 13.66 -0.96 0.82
CA LYS A 90 12.61 -1.51 -0.04
C LYS A 90 11.28 -0.86 0.28
N VAL A 91 10.52 -0.51 -0.76
CA VAL A 91 9.14 -0.03 -0.63
C VAL A 91 8.17 -1.03 -1.23
N TYR A 92 7.30 -1.59 -0.40
CA TYR A 92 6.28 -2.56 -0.80
C TYR A 92 5.00 -1.86 -1.23
N GLN A 93 4.58 -2.03 -2.48
CA GLN A 93 3.34 -1.48 -3.01
C GLN A 93 2.39 -2.63 -3.28
N ILE A 94 1.21 -2.59 -2.67
CA ILE A 94 0.30 -3.73 -2.61
C ILE A 94 -1.10 -3.30 -3.01
N LEU A 95 -1.60 -3.93 -4.06
CA LEU A 95 -2.99 -3.88 -4.49
C LEU A 95 -3.74 -5.08 -3.91
N ALA A 96 -4.87 -4.81 -3.26
CA ALA A 96 -5.82 -5.83 -2.80
C ALA A 96 -7.25 -5.33 -2.97
N ASP A 97 -7.85 -5.62 -4.12
CA ASP A 97 -9.22 -5.26 -4.45
C ASP A 97 -9.93 -6.45 -5.12
N TYR A 98 -10.64 -7.24 -4.34
CA TYR A 98 -11.25 -8.47 -4.82
C TYR A 98 -12.64 -8.27 -5.42
N GLN A 99 -13.17 -7.04 -5.51
CA GLN A 99 -14.60 -6.79 -5.68
C GLN A 99 -15.22 -7.28 -7.00
N SER A 100 -14.39 -7.57 -8.03
CA SER A 100 -14.84 -8.18 -9.29
C SER A 100 -14.64 -9.70 -9.38
N GLY A 101 -14.20 -10.35 -8.30
CA GLY A 101 -14.25 -11.81 -8.23
C GLY A 101 -15.71 -12.31 -8.23
N PRO A 102 -15.91 -13.65 -8.35
CA PRO A 102 -17.24 -14.25 -8.25
C PRO A 102 -18.00 -13.77 -7.01
N GLU A 103 -19.32 -13.61 -7.09
CA GLU A 103 -20.15 -13.15 -5.96
C GLU A 103 -19.67 -11.85 -5.30
N GLY A 104 -19.12 -10.91 -6.08
CA GLY A 104 -18.58 -9.65 -5.57
C GLY A 104 -17.27 -9.80 -4.81
N GLY A 105 -16.46 -10.80 -5.18
CA GLY A 105 -15.17 -11.08 -4.54
C GLY A 105 -15.22 -12.09 -3.40
N GLN A 106 -16.34 -12.82 -3.24
CA GLN A 106 -16.55 -13.87 -2.24
C GLN A 106 -16.27 -13.47 -0.78
N GLY A 107 -16.17 -12.17 -0.48
CA GLY A 107 -15.77 -11.69 0.85
C GLY A 107 -14.29 -11.89 1.17
N PHE A 108 -13.41 -11.98 0.16
CA PHE A 108 -11.96 -11.99 0.41
C PHE A 108 -11.52 -10.70 1.09
N MET A 109 -10.71 -10.85 2.15
CA MET A 109 -10.06 -9.75 2.84
C MET A 109 -8.58 -10.05 3.01
N ARG A 110 -7.73 -9.03 2.85
CA ARG A 110 -6.32 -9.11 3.21
C ARG A 110 -6.12 -8.61 4.63
N VAL A 111 -5.61 -9.47 5.49
CA VAL A 111 -5.22 -9.17 6.87
C VAL A 111 -3.72 -8.95 6.94
N ILE A 112 -3.31 -7.89 7.63
CA ILE A 112 -1.92 -7.55 7.86
C ILE A 112 -1.68 -7.61 9.37
N THR A 113 -0.73 -8.44 9.78
CA THR A 113 -0.28 -8.49 11.17
C THR A 113 1.10 -7.87 11.26
N ALA A 114 1.31 -7.01 12.25
CA ALA A 114 2.59 -6.37 12.51
C ALA A 114 3.18 -6.88 13.83
N ASP A 115 4.43 -7.35 13.79
CA ASP A 115 5.21 -7.74 14.95
C ASP A 115 6.27 -6.66 15.19
N GLN A 116 6.12 -5.91 16.28
CA GLN A 116 7.01 -4.79 16.59
C GLN A 116 8.37 -5.24 17.13
N GLU A 117 8.43 -6.37 17.83
CA GLU A 117 9.69 -6.91 18.36
C GLU A 117 10.56 -7.43 17.23
N LYS A 118 9.97 -8.19 16.31
CA LYS A 118 10.65 -8.70 15.12
C LYS A 118 10.77 -7.68 14.00
N LYS A 119 10.15 -6.51 14.14
CA LYS A 119 10.06 -5.44 13.12
C LYS A 119 9.62 -6.00 11.77
N SER A 120 8.58 -6.82 11.77
CA SER A 120 8.09 -7.52 10.58
C SER A 120 6.58 -7.36 10.41
N ALA A 121 6.12 -7.57 9.17
CA ALA A 121 4.69 -7.65 8.86
C ALA A 121 4.42 -8.91 8.04
N SER A 122 3.28 -9.56 8.30
CA SER A 122 2.80 -10.73 7.55
C SER A 122 1.44 -10.43 6.94
N PHE A 123 1.19 -10.99 5.76
CA PHE A 123 0.01 -10.74 4.94
C PHE A 123 -0.72 -12.06 4.72
N TYR A 124 -2.03 -12.08 5.00
CA TYR A 124 -2.89 -13.25 4.84
C TYR A 124 -4.13 -12.84 4.06
N ASP A 125 -4.52 -13.63 3.07
CA ASP A 125 -5.81 -13.48 2.42
C ASP A 125 -6.78 -14.47 3.06
N ILE A 126 -7.85 -13.95 3.65
CA ILE A 126 -8.90 -14.74 4.29
C ILE A 126 -10.18 -14.66 3.47
N LEU A 127 -10.86 -15.80 3.34
CA LEU A 127 -12.20 -15.87 2.79
C LEU A 127 -13.20 -15.84 3.95
N THR A 128 -14.10 -14.84 4.00
CA THR A 128 -15.05 -14.71 5.11
C THR A 128 -16.26 -15.63 5.00
N LEU A 129 -16.42 -16.36 3.90
CA LEU A 129 -17.44 -17.39 3.78
C LEU A 129 -17.06 -18.57 4.69
N LEU A 130 -17.57 -18.53 5.92
CA LEU A 130 -17.81 -19.73 6.71
C LEU A 130 -18.73 -20.61 5.87
N GLU A 131 -18.27 -21.80 5.47
CA GLU A 131 -19.18 -22.82 4.99
C GLU A 131 -20.15 -23.19 6.14
N SER A 132 -21.31 -22.55 6.18
CA SER A 132 -22.49 -23.16 6.81
C SER A 132 -23.05 -24.20 5.83
N ARG A 133 -22.31 -25.29 5.63
CA ARG A 133 -22.84 -26.54 5.09
C ARG A 133 -22.58 -27.66 6.08
N ALA A 134 -23.27 -27.58 7.21
CA ALA A 134 -23.66 -28.78 7.92
C ALA A 134 -24.73 -29.48 7.10
N PHE A 135 -24.45 -30.73 6.73
CA PHE A 135 -25.31 -31.80 6.23
C PHE A 135 -26.84 -31.55 6.24
N LEU A 136 -27.46 -31.74 5.07
CA LEU A 136 -28.71 -32.49 4.90
C LEU A 136 -28.52 -33.47 3.75
#